data_AF-A0A935MQP7-F1
#
_entry.id   AF-A0A935MQP7-F1
#
_cell.length_a   1.000
_cell.length_b   1.000
_cell.length_c   1.000
_cell.angle_alpha   90.00
_cell.angle_beta   90.00
_cell.angle_gamma   90.00
#
_symmetry.space_group_name_H-M   'P 1'
#
loop_
_entity.id
_entity.type
_entity.pdbx_description
1 polymer ?
#
loop_
_entity_poly.entity_id
_entity_poly.type
_entity_poly.pdbx_seq_one_letter_code
_entity_poly.pdbx_strand_id
1 'polypeptide(L)'
;MKRISILIFLLAIGLSACARNKPAPLGADAPADNVPNIVGSYAVNAFDPTGEEYGGTLTITEGGQPNEYKFQWLISGGIQEGTGTLAGNKLTFTWKSLAGTDQDISGTGEYTITVEGQLYGTRTINGLDIPGTETAYPNPK
;
A
#
# COMPACT_ATOMS: atom_id res chain seq x y z
N MET A 1 -29.65 -23.83 -56.76
CA MET A 1 -29.45 -22.66 -55.86
C MET A 1 -29.01 -23.20 -54.50
N LYS A 2 -27.73 -23.10 -54.18
CA LYS A 2 -27.11 -23.68 -52.98
C LYS A 2 -26.06 -22.70 -52.50
N ARG A 3 -26.28 -22.01 -51.38
CA ARG A 3 -25.24 -21.57 -50.43
C ARG A 3 -25.91 -21.44 -49.05
N ILE A 4 -25.66 -22.45 -48.23
CA ILE A 4 -25.95 -22.49 -46.79
C ILE A 4 -24.90 -21.59 -46.16
N SER A 5 -25.31 -20.47 -45.55
CA SER A 5 -24.40 -19.62 -44.77
C SER A 5 -24.42 -20.10 -43.32
N ILE A 6 -23.26 -20.57 -42.90
CA ILE A 6 -22.94 -21.18 -41.61
C ILE A 6 -22.94 -20.13 -40.50
N LEU A 7 -23.62 -20.46 -39.39
CA LEU A 7 -23.49 -19.84 -38.08
C LEU A 7 -22.01 -19.74 -37.68
N ILE A 8 -21.53 -18.53 -37.40
CA ILE A 8 -20.29 -18.34 -36.63
C ILE A 8 -20.71 -17.79 -35.26
N PHE A 9 -20.69 -18.70 -34.29
CA PHE A 9 -20.75 -18.40 -32.86
C PHE A 9 -19.59 -17.47 -32.52
N LEU A 10 -19.88 -16.20 -32.24
CA LEU A 10 -18.93 -15.28 -31.62
C LEU A 10 -18.68 -15.78 -30.19
N LEU A 11 -17.55 -16.46 -30.03
CA LEU A 11 -16.97 -16.86 -28.76
C LEU A 11 -16.67 -15.58 -27.97
N ALA A 12 -17.59 -15.20 -27.08
CA ALA A 12 -17.36 -14.17 -26.08
C ALA A 12 -16.25 -14.67 -25.15
N ILE A 13 -15.01 -14.29 -25.45
CA ILE A 13 -13.87 -14.46 -24.55
C ILE A 13 -14.22 -13.63 -23.32
N GLY A 14 -14.67 -14.30 -22.26
CA GLY A 14 -14.95 -13.68 -20.99
C GLY A 14 -13.72 -12.93 -20.53
N LEU A 15 -13.81 -11.61 -20.50
CA LEU A 15 -12.97 -10.79 -19.64
C LEU A 15 -13.30 -11.25 -18.22
N SER A 16 -12.57 -12.25 -17.72
CA SER A 16 -12.40 -12.44 -16.29
C SER A 16 -11.68 -11.20 -15.80
N ALA A 17 -12.45 -10.13 -15.56
CA ALA A 17 -12.06 -9.09 -14.65
C ALA A 17 -11.64 -9.85 -13.40
N CYS A 18 -10.33 -9.82 -13.08
CA CYS A 18 -9.87 -10.26 -11.78
C CYS A 18 -10.68 -9.45 -10.77
N ALA A 19 -11.71 -10.05 -10.19
CA ALA A 19 -12.42 -9.45 -9.10
C ALA A 19 -11.37 -9.31 -8.00
N ARG A 20 -10.80 -8.11 -7.85
CA ARG A 20 -9.95 -7.78 -6.71
C ARG A 20 -10.80 -8.06 -5.50
N ASN A 21 -10.43 -9.09 -4.74
CA ASN A 21 -11.07 -9.35 -3.47
C ASN A 21 -10.99 -8.07 -2.65
N LYS A 22 -12.11 -7.66 -2.05
CA LYS A 22 -12.10 -6.52 -1.14
C LYS A 22 -11.03 -6.76 -0.07
N PRO A 23 -10.24 -5.74 0.31
CA PRO A 23 -9.31 -5.86 1.41
C PRO A 23 -10.03 -6.39 2.66
N ALA A 24 -9.30 -7.13 3.49
CA ALA A 24 -9.80 -7.53 4.79
C ALA A 24 -10.18 -6.28 5.61
N PRO A 25 -11.18 -6.35 6.49
CA PRO A 25 -11.47 -5.23 7.37
C PRO A 25 -10.28 -4.92 8.28
N LEU A 26 -10.14 -3.64 8.65
CA LEU A 26 -9.25 -3.22 9.72
C LEU A 26 -9.77 -3.75 11.06
N GLY A 27 -8.85 -4.21 11.91
CA GLY A 27 -9.14 -4.49 13.29
C GLY A 27 -9.03 -3.24 14.16
N ALA A 28 -9.03 -3.43 15.48
CA ALA A 28 -9.05 -2.32 16.43
C ALA A 28 -7.69 -1.65 16.54
N ASP A 29 -7.66 -0.32 16.71
CA ASP A 29 -6.43 0.41 17.00
C ASP A 29 -5.69 -0.19 18.20
N ALA A 30 -4.38 -0.36 18.06
CA ALA A 30 -3.54 -0.80 19.16
C ALA A 30 -3.54 0.26 20.27
N PRO A 31 -3.64 -0.14 21.56
CA PRO A 31 -3.34 0.75 22.66
C PRO A 31 -1.93 1.33 22.53
N ALA A 32 -1.76 2.62 22.86
CA ALA A 32 -0.49 3.32 22.70
C ALA A 32 0.67 2.70 23.50
N ASP A 33 0.37 1.99 24.59
CA ASP A 33 1.30 1.29 25.47
C ASP A 33 1.49 -0.20 25.12
N ASN A 34 0.77 -0.71 24.13
CA ASN A 34 0.81 -2.12 23.72
C ASN A 34 0.66 -2.28 22.20
N VAL A 35 1.66 -1.80 21.47
CA VAL A 35 1.71 -1.91 20.01
C VAL A 35 2.40 -3.21 19.60
N PRO A 36 1.84 -4.00 18.66
CA PRO A 36 2.50 -5.21 18.17
C PRO A 36 3.81 -4.88 17.44
N ASN A 37 4.71 -5.86 17.34
CA ASN A 37 5.91 -5.72 16.51
C ASN A 37 5.51 -5.59 15.03
N ILE A 38 5.93 -4.49 14.40
CA ILE A 38 5.62 -4.16 13.00
C ILE A 38 6.73 -4.50 12.00
N VAL A 39 7.82 -5.15 12.44
CA VAL A 39 8.87 -5.63 11.52
C VAL A 39 8.33 -6.79 10.69
N GLY A 40 8.40 -6.66 9.36
CA GLY A 40 7.91 -7.69 8.45
C GLY A 40 7.56 -7.17 7.06
N SER A 41 6.90 -8.02 6.28
CA SER A 41 6.39 -7.71 4.95
C SER A 41 4.87 -7.59 4.97
N TYR A 42 4.36 -6.69 4.14
CA TYR A 42 2.96 -6.29 4.10
C TYR A 42 2.46 -6.24 2.66
N ALA A 43 1.19 -6.57 2.47
CA ALA A 43 0.45 -6.25 1.25
C ALA A 43 -0.17 -4.86 1.36
N VAL A 44 0.02 -4.01 0.36
CA VAL A 44 -0.44 -2.61 0.34
C VAL A 44 -1.66 -2.45 -0.57
N ASN A 45 -2.68 -1.75 -0.07
CA ASN A 45 -3.76 -1.16 -0.85
C ASN A 45 -3.83 0.34 -0.55
N ALA A 46 -3.80 1.18 -1.56
CA ALA A 46 -3.70 2.62 -1.42
C ALA A 46 -4.45 3.38 -2.52
N PHE A 47 -4.76 4.63 -2.22
CA PHE A 47 -5.26 5.61 -3.17
C PHE A 47 -4.33 6.80 -3.22
N ASP A 48 -4.00 7.26 -4.41
CA ASP A 48 -3.21 8.47 -4.60
C ASP A 48 -4.06 9.74 -4.37
N PRO A 49 -3.46 10.95 -4.39
CA PRO A 49 -4.21 12.21 -4.23
C PRO A 49 -5.29 12.47 -5.30
N THR A 50 -5.24 11.78 -6.44
CA THR A 50 -6.25 11.87 -7.51
C THR A 50 -7.40 10.87 -7.32
N GLY A 51 -7.24 9.94 -6.37
CA GLY A 51 -8.18 8.85 -6.10
C GLY A 51 -7.91 7.59 -6.92
N GLU A 52 -6.78 7.50 -7.62
CA GLU A 52 -6.37 6.29 -8.34
C GLU A 52 -5.87 5.22 -7.36
N GLU A 53 -6.39 3.99 -7.49
CA GLU A 53 -5.98 2.86 -6.65
C GLU A 53 -4.64 2.30 -7.12
N TYR A 54 -3.70 2.15 -6.19
CA TYR A 54 -2.46 1.42 -6.39
C TYR A 54 -2.22 0.41 -5.27
N GLY A 55 -1.33 -0.53 -5.54
CA GLY A 55 -0.96 -1.55 -4.57
C GLY A 55 0.45 -2.06 -4.78
N GLY A 56 0.87 -2.94 -3.89
CA GLY A 56 2.22 -3.50 -3.90
C GLY A 56 2.58 -4.16 -2.58
N THR A 57 3.85 -4.12 -2.24
CA THR A 57 4.37 -4.61 -0.97
C THR A 57 5.12 -3.52 -0.22
N LEU A 58 5.04 -3.59 1.11
CA LEU A 58 5.83 -2.78 2.03
C LEU A 58 6.67 -3.72 2.88
N THR A 59 7.97 -3.43 3.02
CA THR A 59 8.85 -4.12 3.96
C THR A 59 9.33 -3.15 5.02
N ILE A 60 9.16 -3.53 6.28
CA ILE A 60 9.55 -2.74 7.46
C ILE A 60 10.68 -3.47 8.17
N THR A 61 11.75 -2.72 8.45
CA THR A 61 12.91 -3.18 9.21
C THR A 61 13.23 -2.20 10.33
N GLU A 62 13.97 -2.65 11.34
CA GLU A 62 14.41 -1.80 12.44
C GLU A 62 15.34 -0.67 11.94
N GLY A 63 15.19 0.49 12.56
CA GLY A 63 16.06 1.66 12.39
C GLY A 63 17.33 1.57 13.24
N GLY A 64 17.96 2.73 13.45
CA GLY A 64 19.18 2.81 14.25
C GLY A 64 18.92 2.95 15.76
N GLN A 65 17.75 3.46 16.12
CA GLN A 65 17.33 3.70 17.51
C GLN A 65 16.04 2.94 17.84
N PRO A 66 15.70 2.78 19.14
CA PRO A 66 14.40 2.28 19.54
C PRO A 66 13.26 3.08 18.88
N ASN A 67 12.23 2.37 18.42
CA ASN A 67 11.07 2.93 17.73
C ASN A 67 11.37 3.63 16.39
N GLU A 68 12.59 3.54 15.87
CA GLU A 68 12.87 3.91 14.48
C GLU A 68 12.68 2.73 13.55
N TYR A 69 12.18 3.01 12.34
CA TYR A 69 11.93 2.02 11.31
C TYR A 69 12.42 2.52 9.95
N LYS A 70 12.79 1.57 9.10
CA LYS A 70 13.09 1.78 7.68
C LYS A 70 12.06 1.06 6.84
N PHE A 71 11.67 1.69 5.75
CA PHE A 71 10.64 1.22 4.85
C PHE A 71 11.18 1.05 3.44
N GLN A 72 10.72 0.00 2.77
CA GLN A 72 10.85 -0.16 1.33
C GLN A 72 9.50 -0.54 0.74
N TRP A 73 9.01 0.27 -0.19
CA TRP A 73 7.79 0.00 -0.95
C TRP A 73 8.15 -0.45 -2.36
N LEU A 74 7.58 -1.56 -2.78
CA LEU A 74 7.53 -1.98 -4.18
C LEU A 74 6.07 -1.87 -4.61
N ILE A 75 5.70 -0.75 -5.22
CA ILE A 75 4.32 -0.43 -5.58
C ILE A 75 4.16 -0.20 -7.07
N SER A 76 2.91 -0.21 -7.53
CA SER A 76 2.58 0.27 -8.86
C SER A 76 3.04 1.73 -8.98
N GLY A 77 3.96 2.02 -9.91
CA GLY A 77 4.59 3.34 -10.05
C GLY A 77 6.04 3.45 -9.55
N GLY A 78 6.61 2.39 -8.95
CA GLY A 78 8.05 2.29 -8.73
C GLY A 78 8.48 1.78 -7.36
N ILE A 79 9.75 2.01 -7.05
CA ILE A 79 10.38 1.65 -5.76
C ILE A 79 10.54 2.93 -4.95
N GLN A 80 10.10 2.88 -3.69
CA GLN A 80 10.21 3.99 -2.75
C GLN A 80 10.86 3.52 -1.46
N GLU A 81 11.53 4.44 -0.76
CA GLU A 81 12.19 4.20 0.51
C GLU A 81 11.85 5.30 1.51
N GLY A 82 11.95 4.98 2.80
CA GLY A 82 11.64 5.93 3.85
C GLY A 82 12.16 5.54 5.22
N THR A 83 12.03 6.47 6.15
CA THR A 83 12.33 6.28 7.56
C THR A 83 11.26 6.93 8.42
N GLY A 84 11.05 6.39 9.61
CA GLY A 84 10.01 6.88 10.50
C GLY A 84 10.19 6.49 11.94
N THR A 85 9.39 7.10 12.80
CA THR A 85 9.44 6.95 14.25
C THR A 85 8.06 6.64 14.79
N LEU A 86 7.99 5.65 15.67
CA LEU A 86 6.78 5.26 16.38
C LEU A 86 6.66 5.99 17.72
N ALA A 87 5.53 6.64 17.94
CA ALA A 87 5.15 7.23 19.23
C ALA A 87 3.71 6.84 19.57
N GLY A 88 3.52 6.12 20.68
CA GLY A 88 2.25 5.44 20.92
C GLY A 88 1.96 4.43 19.81
N ASN A 89 0.75 4.47 19.23
CA ASN A 89 0.37 3.66 18.06
C ASN A 89 0.47 4.43 16.73
N LYS A 90 1.15 5.58 16.71
CA LYS A 90 1.30 6.45 15.54
C LYS A 90 2.72 6.37 14.99
N LEU A 91 2.84 5.93 13.74
CA LEU A 91 4.09 5.85 13.00
C LEU A 91 4.17 7.01 12.02
N THR A 92 4.99 8.02 12.33
CA THR A 92 5.23 9.16 11.44
C THR A 92 6.49 8.92 10.62
N PHE A 93 6.46 9.17 9.32
CA PHE A 93 7.57 8.85 8.43
C PHE A 93 7.76 9.86 7.30
N THR A 94 8.97 9.86 6.74
CA THR A 94 9.34 10.53 5.49
C THR A 94 9.64 9.48 4.44
N TRP A 95 9.38 9.80 3.18
CA TRP A 95 9.60 8.87 2.07
C TRP A 95 9.98 9.60 0.78
N LYS A 96 10.62 8.88 -0.13
CA LYS A 96 10.97 9.34 -1.48
C LYS A 96 11.01 8.16 -2.45
N SER A 97 10.82 8.45 -3.73
CA SER A 97 11.13 7.52 -4.80
C SER A 97 12.64 7.27 -4.88
N LEU A 98 13.01 6.05 -5.26
CA LEU A 98 14.39 5.71 -5.55
C LEU A 98 14.79 6.31 -6.90
N ALA A 99 16.01 6.86 -6.99
CA ALA A 99 16.51 7.43 -8.23
C ALA A 99 16.53 6.40 -9.37
N GLY A 100 16.16 6.85 -10.58
CA GLY A 100 16.09 5.98 -11.76
C GLY A 100 14.80 5.15 -11.86
N THR A 101 13.78 5.45 -11.04
CA THR A 101 12.41 4.94 -11.21
C THR A 101 11.54 5.97 -11.96
N ASP A 102 10.29 5.60 -12.26
CA ASP A 102 9.38 6.37 -13.13
C ASP A 102 9.05 7.78 -12.62
N GLN A 103 9.25 8.06 -11.32
CA GLN A 103 8.88 9.33 -10.68
C GLN A 103 9.94 9.77 -9.67
N ASP A 104 10.25 11.07 -9.63
CA ASP A 104 11.09 11.69 -8.59
C ASP A 104 10.21 12.51 -7.65
N ILE A 105 9.56 11.81 -6.70
CA ILE A 105 8.62 12.39 -5.74
C ILE A 105 9.01 12.01 -4.31
N SER A 106 8.59 12.83 -3.36
CA SER A 106 8.85 12.62 -1.93
C SER A 106 7.73 13.22 -1.10
N GLY A 107 7.70 12.86 0.19
CA GLY A 107 6.75 13.45 1.12
C GLY A 107 6.83 12.84 2.51
N THR A 108 5.72 12.95 3.22
CA THR A 108 5.57 12.43 4.60
C THR A 108 4.36 11.54 4.71
N GLY A 109 4.21 10.85 5.83
CA GLY A 109 3.01 10.11 6.13
C GLY A 109 2.87 9.80 7.62
N GLU A 110 1.68 9.34 7.98
CA GLU A 110 1.36 8.84 9.31
C GLU A 110 0.52 7.57 9.15
N TYR A 111 0.90 6.52 9.86
CA TYR A 111 0.05 5.34 10.06
C TYR A 111 -0.41 5.23 11.52
N THR A 112 -1.62 4.72 11.68
CA THR A 112 -2.14 4.13 12.92
C THR A 112 -1.97 2.63 12.83
N ILE A 113 -1.53 2.02 13.92
CA ILE A 113 -1.28 0.58 14.02
C ILE A 113 -2.45 -0.10 14.74
N THR A 114 -2.95 -1.20 14.19
CA THR A 114 -4.00 -2.03 14.82
C THR A 114 -3.40 -3.12 15.70
N VAL A 115 -4.21 -3.76 16.56
CA VAL A 115 -3.79 -4.89 17.39
C VAL A 115 -3.36 -6.12 16.57
N GLU A 116 -3.86 -6.24 15.34
CA GLU A 116 -3.49 -7.27 14.36
C GLU A 116 -2.23 -6.89 13.57
N GLY A 117 -1.62 -5.74 13.86
CA GLY A 117 -0.43 -5.24 13.18
C GLY A 117 -0.69 -4.65 11.81
N GLN A 118 -1.95 -4.38 11.43
CA GLN A 118 -2.27 -3.64 10.22
C GLN A 118 -1.85 -2.18 10.40
N LEU A 119 -1.50 -1.52 9.30
CA LEU A 119 -1.12 -0.12 9.26
C LEU A 119 -2.12 0.61 8.38
N TYR A 120 -2.67 1.73 8.83
CA TYR A 120 -3.52 2.54 7.97
C TYR A 120 -3.34 4.03 8.23
N GLY A 121 -3.45 4.84 7.19
CA GLY A 121 -3.35 6.29 7.34
C GLY A 121 -3.14 7.00 6.02
N THR A 122 -2.37 8.08 6.07
CA THR A 122 -2.22 9.00 4.95
C THR A 122 -0.78 9.19 4.53
N ARG A 123 -0.60 9.43 3.22
CA ARG A 123 0.68 9.79 2.61
C ARG A 123 0.51 11.11 1.86
N THR A 124 1.37 12.08 2.15
CA THR A 124 1.45 13.36 1.44
C THR A 124 2.54 13.30 0.38
N ILE A 125 2.37 14.08 -0.67
CA ILE A 125 3.40 14.34 -1.69
C ILE A 125 3.77 15.82 -1.57
N ASN A 126 5.06 16.13 -1.49
CA ASN A 126 5.55 17.50 -1.44
C ASN A 126 5.02 18.29 -2.65
N GLY A 127 4.34 19.40 -2.38
CA GLY A 127 3.72 20.25 -3.40
C GLY A 127 2.27 19.92 -3.74
N LEU A 128 1.66 18.90 -3.10
CA LEU A 128 0.23 18.60 -3.20
C LEU A 128 -0.45 18.74 -1.83
N ASP A 129 -1.61 19.39 -1.80
CA ASP A 129 -2.37 19.64 -0.57
C ASP A 129 -3.26 18.45 -0.17
N ILE A 130 -3.57 17.57 -1.12
CA ILE A 130 -4.45 16.42 -0.89
C ILE A 130 -3.58 15.20 -0.60
N PRO A 131 -3.75 14.53 0.56
CA PRO A 131 -3.06 13.29 0.84
C PRO A 131 -3.69 12.12 0.09
N GLY A 132 -2.87 11.12 -0.24
CA GLY A 132 -3.34 9.77 -0.52
C GLY A 132 -3.66 9.02 0.77
N THR A 133 -4.37 7.91 0.65
CA THR A 133 -4.63 6.97 1.76
C THR A 133 -3.92 5.65 1.50
N GLU A 134 -3.45 4.99 2.55
CA GLU A 134 -2.80 3.69 2.44
C GLU A 134 -3.24 2.79 3.59
N THR A 135 -3.42 1.51 3.27
CA THR A 135 -3.55 0.42 4.24
C THR A 135 -2.57 -0.70 3.89
N ALA A 136 -1.84 -1.18 4.89
CA ALA A 136 -0.90 -2.28 4.77
C ALA A 136 -1.31 -3.43 5.70
N TYR A 137 -1.41 -4.63 5.14
CA TYR A 137 -1.81 -5.85 5.84
C TYR A 137 -0.59 -6.76 6.02
N PRO A 138 -0.27 -7.21 7.24
CA PRO A 138 0.88 -8.07 7.45
C PRO A 138 0.72 -9.38 6.69
N ASN A 139 1.76 -9.80 5.97
CA ASN A 139 1.77 -11.08 5.30
C ASN A 139 1.86 -12.21 6.35
N PRO A 140 1.23 -13.37 6.10
CA PRO A 140 1.43 -14.55 6.93
C PRO A 140 2.92 -14.90 7.02
N LYS A 141 3.38 -15.24 8.22
CA LYS A 141 4.74 -15.74 8.45
C LYS A 141 4.86 -17.21 8.10
#